data_AF-A0A961CF23-F1
#
_entry.id   AF-A0A961CF23-F1
#
_cell.length_a   1.000
_cell.length_b   1.000
_cell.length_c   1.000
_cell.angle_alpha   90.00
_cell.angle_beta   90.00
_cell.angle_gamma   90.00
#
_symmetry.space_group_name_H-M   'P 1'
#
loop_
_entity.id
_entity.type
_entity.pdbx_description
1 polymer ?
#
loop_
_entity_poly.entity_id
_entity_poly.type
_entity_poly.pdbx_seq_one_letter_code
_entity_poly.pdbx_strand_id
1 'polypeptide(L)' 'LIRLGAEVVHSGISDVHATGHAKQEELKMLLSVARPEFFVPVHGEYRHMVSHARLGRTMGIDHDNVA' A
#
# COMPACT_ATOMS: atom_id res chain seq x y z
N LEU A 1 3.27 7.58 -31.40
CA LEU A 1 3.00 8.95 -30.92
C LEU A 1 4.21 9.85 -31.14
N ILE A 2 5.34 9.61 -30.48
CA ILE A 2 6.56 10.43 -30.68
C ILE A 2 7.03 10.44 -32.15
N ARG A 3 7.14 9.28 -32.81
CA ARG A 3 7.49 9.19 -34.24
C ARG A 3 6.48 9.87 -35.18
N LEU A 4 5.25 10.15 -34.69
CA LEU A 4 4.19 10.84 -35.43
C LEU A 4 4.17 12.35 -35.10
N GLY A 5 5.14 12.87 -34.34
CA GLY A 5 5.26 14.29 -33.99
C GLY A 5 4.44 14.74 -32.77
N ALA A 6 3.80 13.83 -32.04
CA ALA A 6 3.04 14.19 -30.85
C ALA A 6 3.95 14.44 -29.64
N GLU A 7 3.63 15.49 -28.88
CA GLU A 7 4.16 15.68 -27.53
C GLU A 7 3.48 14.69 -26.58
N VAL A 8 4.26 13.93 -25.82
CA VAL A 8 3.76 12.86 -24.95
C VAL A 8 4.09 13.19 -23.50
N VAL A 9 3.05 13.45 -22.72
CA VAL A 9 3.14 13.57 -21.26
C VAL A 9 2.75 12.24 -20.63
N HIS A 10 3.60 11.69 -19.79
CA HIS A 10 3.33 10.46 -19.04
C HIS A 10 3.83 10.59 -17.59
N SER A 11 3.48 9.62 -16.74
CA SER A 11 3.77 9.63 -15.30
C SER A 11 5.26 9.64 -14.91
N GLY A 12 6.16 9.44 -15.88
CA GLY A 12 7.61 9.58 -15.65
C GLY A 12 8.11 11.00 -15.86
N ILE A 13 7.29 11.89 -16.43
CA ILE A 13 7.63 13.27 -16.76
C ILE A 13 6.81 14.26 -15.91
N SER A 14 5.55 13.92 -15.62
CA SER A 14 4.65 14.78 -14.84
C SER A 14 3.77 13.94 -13.91
N ASP A 15 3.33 14.55 -12.81
CA ASP A 15 2.43 13.94 -11.83
C ASP A 15 0.98 13.87 -12.37
N VAL A 16 0.76 12.96 -13.32
CA VAL A 16 -0.54 12.73 -13.97
C VAL A 16 -1.19 11.41 -13.55
N HIS A 17 -0.56 10.67 -12.63
CA HIS A 17 -1.05 9.39 -12.13
C HIS A 17 -0.95 9.32 -10.61
N ALA A 18 -1.97 8.75 -9.99
CA ALA A 18 -1.98 8.36 -8.58
C ALA A 18 -2.37 6.89 -8.48
N THR A 19 -1.81 6.21 -7.48
CA THR A 19 -2.19 4.83 -7.15
C THR A 19 -3.62 4.80 -6.59
N GLY A 20 -4.41 3.79 -6.96
CA GLY A 20 -5.70 3.52 -6.33
C GLY A 20 -5.60 2.77 -4.99
N HIS A 21 -4.39 2.34 -4.60
CA HIS A 21 -4.13 1.61 -3.36
C HIS A 21 -3.31 2.44 -2.38
N ALA A 22 -3.66 2.32 -1.10
CA ALA A 22 -2.98 2.94 0.02
C ALA A 22 -1.51 2.52 0.10
N LYS A 23 -0.63 3.50 0.32
CA LYS A 23 0.77 3.28 0.66
C LYS A 23 0.93 3.06 2.17
N GLN A 24 2.14 2.73 2.59
CA GLN A 24 2.44 2.34 3.98
C GLN A 24 1.91 3.32 5.04
N GLU A 25 2.06 4.63 4.87
CA GLU A 25 1.58 5.60 5.87
C GLU A 25 0.04 5.68 5.94
N GLU A 26 -0.65 5.51 4.81
CA GLU A 26 -2.12 5.44 4.77
C GLU A 26 -2.63 4.14 5.42
N LEU A 27 -1.91 3.03 5.22
CA LEU A 27 -2.19 1.77 5.92
C LEU A 27 -1.95 1.88 7.43
N LYS A 28 -0.89 2.57 7.87
CA LYS A 28 -0.66 2.85 9.30
C LYS A 28 -1.78 3.72 9.87
N MET A 29 -2.23 4.73 9.13
CA MET A 29 -3.35 5.56 9.53
C MET A 29 -4.61 4.71 9.74
N LEU A 30 -4.94 3.83 8.79
CA LEU A 30 -6.06 2.89 8.92
C LEU A 30 -5.93 2.04 10.20
N LEU A 31 -4.77 1.44 10.44
CA LEU A 31 -4.51 0.60 11.62
C LEU A 31 -4.62 1.38 12.93
N SER A 32 -4.13 2.63 12.95
CA SER A 32 -4.22 3.51 14.13
C SER A 32 -5.65 3.91 14.49
N VAL A 33 -6.52 4.03 13.48
CA VAL A 33 -7.94 4.36 13.66
C VAL A 33 -8.73 3.12 14.06
N ALA A 34 -8.53 2.02 13.34
CA ALA A 34 -9.30 0.79 13.54
C ALA A 34 -8.94 0.07 14.84
N ARG A 35 -7.66 0.11 15.28
CA ARG A 35 -7.14 -0.58 16.47
C ARG A 35 -7.65 -2.03 16.61
N PRO A 36 -7.42 -2.88 15.60
CA PRO A 36 -7.96 -4.23 15.60
C PRO A 36 -7.28 -5.13 16.64
N GLU A 37 -8.04 -6.06 17.23
CA GLU A 37 -7.48 -7.10 18.11
C GLU A 37 -6.75 -8.18 17.32
N PHE A 38 -7.27 -8.54 16.14
CA PHE A 38 -6.68 -9.49 15.18
C PHE A 38 -6.55 -8.85 13.80
N PHE A 39 -5.48 -9.19 13.08
CA PHE A 39 -5.23 -8.61 11.76
C PHE A 39 -4.80 -9.67 10.74
N VAL A 40 -5.53 -9.72 9.62
CA VAL A 40 -5.25 -10.60 8.49
C VAL A 40 -5.03 -9.74 7.25
N PRO A 41 -3.81 -9.67 6.70
CA PRO A 41 -3.57 -8.91 5.49
C PRO A 41 -4.21 -9.59 4.29
N VAL A 42 -4.89 -8.81 3.46
CA VAL A 42 -5.58 -9.29 2.24
C VAL A 42 -5.18 -8.47 1.01
N HIS A 43 -5.56 -8.97 -0.16
CA HIS A 43 -5.40 -8.32 -1.46
C HIS A 43 -3.96 -7.95 -1.84
N GLY A 44 -3.27 -8.91 -2.45
CA GLY A 44 -1.95 -8.75 -3.03
C GLY A 44 -1.24 -10.10 -3.09
N GLU A 45 -0.11 -10.16 -3.78
CA GLU A 45 0.80 -11.31 -3.70
C GLU A 45 1.33 -11.54 -2.27
N TYR A 46 1.87 -12.74 -2.03
CA TYR A 46 2.41 -13.15 -0.72
C TYR A 46 3.38 -12.15 -0.10
N ARG A 47 4.28 -11.56 -0.88
CA ARG A 47 5.21 -10.52 -0.40
C ARG A 47 4.49 -9.29 0.18
N HIS A 48 3.35 -8.89 -0.40
CA HIS A 48 2.55 -7.78 0.11
C HIS A 48 1.90 -8.15 1.44
N MET A 49 1.35 -9.37 1.53
CA MET A 49 0.76 -9.88 2.77
C MET A 49 1.78 -9.93 3.90
N VAL A 50 2.97 -10.50 3.65
CA VAL A 50 4.07 -10.54 4.64
C VAL A 50 4.49 -9.13 5.06
N SER A 51 4.59 -8.19 4.12
CA SER A 51 4.94 -6.81 4.45
C SER A 51 3.86 -6.12 5.28
N HIS A 52 2.57 -6.35 4.97
CA HIS A 52 1.45 -5.74 5.69
C HIS A 52 1.26 -6.36 7.08
N ALA A 53 1.46 -7.67 7.24
CA ALA A 53 1.54 -8.33 8.54
C ALA A 53 2.63 -7.71 9.43
N ARG A 54 3.85 -7.55 8.87
CA ARG A 54 4.95 -6.87 9.59
C ARG A 54 4.59 -5.45 9.99
N LEU A 55 3.89 -4.72 9.11
CA LEU A 55 3.40 -3.38 9.41
C LEU A 55 2.43 -3.38 10.61
N GLY A 56 1.46 -4.31 10.63
CA GLY A 56 0.54 -4.49 11.76
C GLY A 56 1.26 -4.72 13.09
N ARG A 57 2.30 -5.57 13.08
CA ARG A 57 3.14 -5.82 14.27
C ARG A 57 3.88 -4.58 14.74
N THR A 58 4.48 -3.81 13.82
CA THR A 58 5.11 -2.52 14.18
C THR A 58 4.13 -1.47 14.70
N MET A 59 2.84 -1.61 14.37
CA MET A 59 1.77 -0.76 14.89
C MET A 59 1.21 -1.23 16.25
N GLY A 60 1.77 -2.30 16.83
CA GLY A 60 1.46 -2.75 18.19
C GLY A 60 0.44 -3.90 18.29
N ILE A 61 0.06 -4.51 17.16
CA ILE A 61 -0.77 -5.73 17.19
C ILE A 61 0.11 -6.91 17.60
N ASP A 62 -0.38 -7.74 18.52
CA ASP A 62 0.35 -8.91 19.00
C ASP A 62 0.75 -9.83 17.85
N HIS A 63 1.96 -10.40 17.92
CA HIS A 63 2.49 -11.33 16.93
C HIS A 63 1.53 -12.48 16.64
N ASP A 64 0.94 -13.04 17.70
CA ASP A 64 0.07 -14.22 17.60
C ASP A 64 -1.33 -13.86 17.06
N ASN A 65 -1.64 -12.56 17.01
CA ASN A 65 -2.88 -12.02 16.46
C ASN A 65 -2.75 -11.53 15.00
N VAL A 66 -1.57 -11.72 14.37
CA VAL A 66 -1.31 -11.33 12.97
C VAL A 66 -0.96 -12.56 12.13
N ALA A 67 -1.82 -12.86 11.15
CA ALA A 67 -1.65 -13.95 10.19
C ALA A 67 -0.55 -13.69 9.14
#